data_AF-A0A0F2J8I5-F1
#
_entry.id   AF-A0A0F2J8I5-F1
#
_cell.length_a   1.000
_cell.length_b   1.000
_cell.length_c   1.000
_cell.angle_alpha   90.00
_cell.angle_beta   90.00
_cell.angle_gamma   90.00
#
_symmetry.space_group_name_H-M   'P 1'
#
loop_
_entity.id
_entity.type
_entity.pdbx_description
1 polymer ?
#
loop_
_entity_poly.entity_id
_entity_poly.type
_entity_poly.pdbx_seq_one_letter_code
_entity_poly.pdbx_strand_id
1 'polypeptide(L)'
;MLIIVKIGDEEMLEKGSISSRQFFFLILTLILNVSLFNLPTIIISRAKQDVWIAMLIALGIDAVVAVVLYILGRRYPNQTMFEYSEEILGRFLGKGVGLIFAFFFVDYCYRFANHNRFTDHSSYA
;
A
#
# COMPACT_ATOMS: atom_id res chain seq x y z
N MET A 1 -14.99 33.23 19.34
CA MET A 1 -14.91 31.76 19.46
C MET A 1 -16.02 31.16 18.60
N LEU A 2 -15.76 31.06 17.29
CA LEU A 2 -16.79 30.86 16.25
C LEU A 2 -16.24 29.92 15.15
N ILE A 3 -15.80 28.72 15.54
CA ILE A 3 -15.25 27.72 14.57
C ILE A 3 -15.94 26.34 14.68
N ILE A 4 -16.87 26.11 15.61
CA ILE A 4 -17.44 24.75 15.83
C ILE A 4 -18.78 24.49 15.10
N VAL A 5 -19.32 25.41 14.29
CA VAL A 5 -20.66 25.24 13.67
C VAL A 5 -20.66 25.45 12.15
N LYS A 6 -19.76 24.78 11.42
CA LYS A 6 -19.86 24.66 9.95
C LYS A 6 -19.62 23.20 9.51
N ILE A 7 -20.29 22.27 10.20
CA ILE A 7 -20.39 20.86 9.83
C ILE A 7 -21.86 20.64 9.46
N GLY A 8 -22.21 20.85 8.20
CA GLY A 8 -23.58 20.65 7.71
C GLY A 8 -24.08 21.82 6.88
N ASP A 9 -23.61 21.92 5.64
CA ASP A 9 -24.41 22.43 4.53
C ASP A 9 -23.95 21.65 3.30
N GLU A 10 -24.70 20.58 3.01
CA GLU A 10 -24.97 20.06 1.67
C GLU A 10 -23.83 20.06 0.63
N GLU A 11 -23.00 19.00 0.65
CA GLU A 11 -22.56 18.41 -0.62
C GLU A 11 -23.33 17.10 -0.79
N MET A 12 -24.31 17.17 -1.68
CA MET A 12 -25.04 16.04 -2.22
C MET A 12 -24.09 14.93 -2.64
N LEU A 13 -24.55 13.68 -2.52
CA LEU A 13 -23.87 12.48 -2.97
C LEU A 13 -23.66 12.48 -4.51
N GLU A 14 -22.75 13.31 -5.01
CA GLU A 14 -22.19 13.20 -6.35
C GLU A 14 -21.27 11.98 -6.38
N LYS A 15 -21.89 10.80 -6.49
CA LYS A 15 -21.28 9.53 -6.92
C LYS A 15 -19.79 9.39 -6.55
N GLY A 16 -19.44 9.46 -5.27
CA GLY A 16 -18.15 9.06 -4.68
C GLY A 16 -16.90 9.21 -5.57
N SER A 17 -16.75 10.33 -6.28
CA SER A 17 -15.68 10.51 -7.27
C SER A 17 -14.53 11.27 -6.64
N ILE A 18 -13.52 10.55 -6.17
CA ILE A 18 -12.30 11.13 -5.62
C ILE A 18 -11.55 11.88 -6.73
N SER A 19 -11.19 13.15 -6.49
CA SER A 19 -10.35 13.92 -7.43
C SER A 19 -8.96 13.27 -7.56
N SER A 20 -8.33 13.35 -8.74
CA SER A 20 -6.99 12.78 -8.97
C SER A 20 -5.95 13.23 -7.93
N ARG A 21 -6.06 14.47 -7.44
CA ARG A 21 -5.19 14.99 -6.38
C ARG A 21 -5.47 14.36 -5.02
N GLN A 22 -6.75 14.16 -4.68
CA GLN A 22 -7.15 13.50 -3.44
C GLN A 22 -6.72 12.04 -3.43
N PHE A 23 -6.87 11.34 -4.56
CA PHE A 23 -6.40 9.97 -4.73
C PHE A 23 -4.88 9.87 -4.60
N PHE A 24 -4.14 10.81 -5.21
CA PHE A 24 -2.69 10.88 -5.07
C PHE A 24 -2.26 11.04 -3.61
N PHE A 25 -2.84 12.00 -2.87
CA PHE A 25 -2.50 12.20 -1.45
C PHE A 25 -2.91 11.01 -0.57
N LEU A 26 -4.01 10.32 -0.90
CA LEU A 26 -4.46 9.11 -0.20
C LEU A 26 -3.42 7.99 -0.35
N ILE A 27 -3.01 7.69 -1.58
CA ILE A 27 -1.97 6.69 -1.85
C ILE A 27 -0.65 7.09 -1.19
N LEU A 28 -0.23 8.35 -1.35
CA LEU A 28 1.01 8.85 -0.77
C LEU A 28 1.04 8.65 0.75
N THR A 29 -0.04 9.03 1.44
CA THR A 29 -0.13 8.91 2.91
C THR A 29 -0.13 7.46 3.36
N LEU A 30 -0.81 6.57 2.62
CA LEU A 30 -0.82 5.13 2.89
C LEU A 30 0.59 4.53 2.79
N ILE A 31 1.32 4.85 1.72
CA ILE A 31 2.68 4.34 1.48
C ILE A 31 3.65 4.86 2.55
N LEU A 32 3.57 6.16 2.86
CA LEU A 32 4.42 6.77 3.89
C LEU A 32 4.18 6.14 5.26
N ASN A 33 2.94 5.86 5.63
CA ASN A 33 2.60 5.22 6.90
C ASN A 33 3.26 3.84 7.02
N VAL A 34 3.09 2.98 6.02
CA VAL A 34 3.70 1.63 6.03
C VAL A 34 5.23 1.71 6.06
N SER A 35 5.82 2.65 5.31
CA SER A 35 7.26 2.76 5.16
C SER A 35 7.95 3.28 6.43
N LEU A 36 7.38 4.29 7.07
CA LEU A 36 7.93 4.90 8.29
C LEU A 36 7.95 3.94 9.47
N PHE A 37 6.96 3.06 9.58
CA PHE A 37 6.88 2.09 10.67
C PHE A 37 7.83 0.90 10.50
N ASN A 38 8.15 0.50 9.27
CA ASN A 38 8.83 -0.78 9.03
C ASN A 38 10.32 -0.65 8.63
N LEU A 39 10.72 0.44 7.98
CA LEU A 39 12.07 0.52 7.37
C LEU A 39 13.24 0.86 8.30
N PRO A 40 13.12 1.76 9.30
CA PRO A 40 14.33 2.38 9.87
C PRO A 40 15.22 1.39 10.63
N THR A 41 14.66 0.42 11.33
CA THR A 41 15.44 -0.46 12.23
C THR A 41 16.22 -1.55 11.50
N ILE A 42 15.64 -2.12 10.45
CA ILE A 42 16.22 -3.30 9.76
C ILE A 42 17.27 -2.88 8.74
N ILE A 43 17.06 -1.76 8.06
CA ILE A 43 17.88 -1.38 6.90
C ILE A 43 19.09 -0.56 7.35
N ILE A 44 18.94 0.31 8.35
CA ILE A 44 20.04 1.11 8.91
C ILE A 44 21.07 0.21 9.60
N SER A 45 20.63 -0.85 10.29
CA SER A 45 21.53 -1.79 10.98
C SER A 45 22.40 -2.61 10.01
N ARG A 46 21.91 -2.89 8.79
CA ARG A 46 22.62 -3.73 7.81
C ARG A 46 23.39 -2.96 6.74
N ALA A 47 22.86 -1.85 6.24
CA ALA A 47 23.39 -1.17 5.06
C ALA A 47 24.02 0.21 5.34
N LYS A 48 23.98 0.70 6.59
CA LYS A 48 24.64 1.93 7.05
C LYS A 48 24.57 3.09 6.04
N GLN A 49 25.64 3.33 5.26
CA GLN A 49 25.76 4.46 4.33
C GLN A 49 25.21 4.20 2.91
N ASP A 50 25.00 2.95 2.49
CA ASP A 50 24.58 2.63 1.10
C ASP A 50 23.06 2.52 0.95
N VAL A 51 22.32 2.78 2.03
CA VAL A 51 20.85 2.69 2.09
C VAL A 51 20.19 3.60 1.05
N TRP A 52 20.70 4.80 0.84
CA TRP A 52 20.09 5.77 -0.08
C TRP A 52 20.13 5.31 -1.55
N ILE A 53 21.20 4.63 -1.97
CA ILE A 53 21.28 4.07 -3.33
C ILE A 53 20.28 2.93 -3.49
N ALA A 54 20.19 2.03 -2.49
CA ALA A 54 19.21 0.96 -2.50
C ALA A 54 17.76 1.49 -2.55
N MET A 55 17.47 2.58 -1.82
CA MET A 55 16.15 3.25 -1.86
C MET A 55 15.85 3.84 -3.24
N LEU A 56 16.82 4.46 -3.90
CA LEU A 56 16.63 5.00 -5.25
C LEU A 56 16.37 3.91 -6.30
N ILE A 57 17.08 2.78 -6.21
CA ILE A 57 16.86 1.63 -7.09
C ILE A 57 15.46 1.04 -6.84
N ALA A 58 15.09 0.86 -5.57
CA ALA A 58 13.76 0.37 -5.20
C ALA A 58 12.64 1.29 -5.73
N LEU A 59 12.82 2.61 -5.61
CA LEU A 59 11.89 3.60 -6.15
C LEU A 59 11.75 3.48 -7.67
N GLY A 60 12.86 3.28 -8.39
CA GLY A 60 12.83 3.07 -9.83
C GLY A 60 12.04 1.83 -10.24
N ILE A 61 12.25 0.71 -9.54
CA ILE A 61 11.50 -0.53 -9.78
C ILE A 61 10.02 -0.32 -9.48
N ASP A 62 9.69 0.32 -8.35
CA ASP A 62 8.30 0.59 -7.94
C ASP A 62 7.56 1.47 -8.96
N ALA A 63 8.23 2.50 -9.49
CA ALA A 63 7.67 3.37 -10.53
C ALA A 63 7.33 2.59 -11.81
N VAL A 64 8.20 1.65 -12.23
CA VAL A 64 7.94 0.79 -13.40
C VAL A 64 6.71 -0.07 -13.15
N VAL A 65 6.61 -0.71 -11.97
CA VAL A 65 5.46 -1.53 -11.59
C VAL A 65 4.17 -0.69 -11.56
N ALA A 66 4.22 0.52 -10.98
CA ALA A 66 3.08 1.43 -10.92
C ALA A 66 2.56 1.81 -12.31
N VAL A 67 3.47 2.05 -13.27
CA VAL A 67 3.09 2.32 -14.67
C VAL A 67 2.41 1.11 -15.31
N VAL A 68 2.94 -0.10 -15.09
CA VAL A 68 2.32 -1.33 -15.60
C VAL A 68 0.91 -1.51 -15.03
N LEU A 69 0.74 -1.34 -13.72
CA LEU A 69 -0.56 -1.44 -13.05
C LEU A 69 -1.54 -0.37 -13.56
N TYR A 70 -1.07 0.85 -13.80
CA TYR A 70 -1.88 1.92 -14.38
C TYR A 70 -2.38 1.57 -15.78
N ILE A 71 -1.51 1.03 -16.64
CA ILE A 71 -1.87 0.60 -18.00
C ILE A 71 -2.91 -0.53 -17.94
N LEU A 72 -2.69 -1.53 -17.08
CA LEU A 72 -3.63 -2.65 -16.91
C LEU A 72 -4.98 -2.17 -16.39
N GLY A 73 -5.01 -1.31 -15.36
CA GLY A 73 -6.25 -0.76 -14.82
C GLY A 73 -7.04 0.06 -15.84
N ARG A 74 -6.36 0.77 -16.74
CA ARG A 74 -7.02 1.46 -17.86
C ARG A 74 -7.54 0.51 -18.94
N ARG A 75 -6.86 -0.61 -19.16
CA ARG A 75 -7.24 -1.62 -20.16
C ARG A 75 -8.42 -2.46 -19.70
N TYR A 76 -8.53 -2.70 -18.39
CA TYR A 76 -9.57 -3.53 -17.77
C TYR A 76 -10.35 -2.73 -16.69
N PRO A 77 -11.09 -1.67 -17.07
CA PRO A 77 -11.67 -0.72 -16.12
C PRO A 77 -12.80 -1.30 -15.25
N ASN A 78 -13.39 -2.43 -15.65
CA ASN A 78 -14.51 -3.07 -14.94
C ASN A 78 -14.12 -4.40 -14.30
N GLN A 79 -12.83 -4.75 -14.28
CA GLN A 79 -12.36 -6.01 -13.72
C GLN A 79 -11.43 -5.75 -12.54
N THR A 80 -11.53 -6.60 -11.52
CA THR A 80 -10.61 -6.56 -10.39
C THR A 80 -9.24 -7.13 -10.77
N MET A 81 -8.22 -6.86 -9.94
CA MET A 81 -6.89 -7.45 -10.11
C MET A 81 -6.91 -8.97 -10.25
N PHE A 82 -7.81 -9.63 -9.53
CA PHE A 82 -7.97 -11.09 -9.59
C PHE A 82 -8.64 -11.53 -10.89
N GLU A 83 -9.62 -10.77 -11.38
CA GLU A 83 -10.35 -11.10 -12.61
C GLU A 83 -9.48 -10.91 -13.86
N TYR A 84 -8.83 -9.74 -14.01
CA TYR A 84 -7.98 -9.53 -15.18
C TYR A 84 -6.71 -10.40 -15.13
N SER A 85 -6.24 -10.80 -13.95
CA SER A 85 -5.10 -11.74 -13.85
C SER A 85 -5.48 -13.15 -14.28
N GLU A 86 -6.71 -13.60 -14.00
CA GLU A 86 -7.25 -14.84 -14.57
C GLU A 86 -7.45 -14.75 -16.09
N GLU A 87 -7.84 -13.59 -16.63
CA GLU A 87 -7.99 -13.39 -18.07
C GLU A 87 -6.64 -13.36 -18.82
N ILE A 88 -5.64 -12.65 -18.28
CA ILE A 88 -4.32 -12.48 -18.92
C ILE A 88 -3.45 -13.74 -18.81
N LEU A 89 -3.39 -14.37 -17.62
CA LEU A 89 -2.52 -15.52 -17.36
C LEU A 89 -3.24 -16.88 -17.47
N GLY A 90 -4.57 -16.88 -17.57
CA GLY A 90 -5.40 -18.08 -17.57
C GLY A 90 -5.78 -18.55 -16.15
N ARG A 91 -6.76 -19.46 -16.08
CA ARG A 91 -7.44 -19.87 -14.83
C ARG A 91 -6.53 -20.48 -13.76
N PHE A 92 -5.44 -21.16 -14.15
CA PHE A 92 -4.51 -21.76 -13.19
C PHE A 92 -3.50 -20.76 -12.65
N LEU A 93 -2.86 -19.98 -13.53
CA LEU A 93 -1.84 -19.01 -13.14
C LEU A 93 -2.46 -17.78 -12.47
N GLY A 94 -3.62 -17.30 -12.93
CA GLY A 94 -4.34 -16.19 -12.31
C GLY A 94 -4.78 -16.50 -10.87
N LYS A 95 -5.30 -17.72 -10.63
CA LYS A 95 -5.58 -18.18 -9.25
C LYS A 95 -4.32 -18.27 -8.40
N GLY A 96 -3.20 -18.67 -9.00
CA GLY A 96 -1.89 -18.65 -8.34
C GLY A 96 -1.50 -17.25 -7.88
N VAL A 97 -1.68 -16.23 -8.72
CA VAL A 97 -1.44 -14.81 -8.36
C VAL A 97 -2.32 -14.39 -7.20
N GLY A 98 -3.61 -14.75 -7.22
CA GLY A 98 -4.54 -14.47 -6.13
C GLY A 98 -4.11 -15.11 -4.81
N LEU A 99 -3.65 -16.36 -4.85
CA LEU A 99 -3.16 -17.07 -3.67
C LEU A 99 -1.87 -16.46 -3.11
N ILE A 100 -0.93 -16.08 -3.98
CA ILE A 100 0.31 -15.40 -3.59
C ILE A 100 -0.02 -14.07 -2.91
N PHE A 101 -0.97 -13.31 -3.47
CA PHE A 101 -1.41 -12.05 -2.89
C PHE A 101 -2.05 -12.25 -1.50
N ALA A 102 -2.91 -13.25 -1.34
CA ALA A 102 -3.49 -13.59 -0.04
C ALA A 102 -2.43 -14.01 0.98
N PHE A 103 -1.45 -14.82 0.57
CA PHE A 103 -0.34 -15.24 1.43
C PHE A 103 0.52 -14.06 1.86
N PHE A 104 0.83 -13.13 0.96
CA PHE A 104 1.55 -11.90 1.28
C PHE A 104 0.84 -11.09 2.37
N PHE A 105 -0.49 -10.95 2.26
CA PHE A 105 -1.27 -10.24 3.27
C PHE A 105 -1.21 -10.92 4.64
N VAL A 106 -1.35 -12.25 4.67
CA VAL A 106 -1.27 -13.02 5.92
C VAL A 106 0.12 -12.93 6.56
N ASP A 107 1.20 -13.06 5.78
CA ASP A 107 2.58 -12.90 6.29
C ASP A 107 2.80 -11.48 6.86
N TYR A 108 2.31 -10.46 6.17
CA TYR A 108 2.40 -9.08 6.62
C TYR A 108 1.67 -8.88 7.96
N CYS A 109 0.42 -9.36 8.07
CA CYS A 109 -0.35 -9.31 9.31
C CYS A 109 0.33 -10.08 10.45
N TYR A 110 0.88 -11.26 10.18
CA TYR A 110 1.60 -12.06 11.16
C TYR A 110 2.84 -11.32 11.70
N ARG A 111 3.63 -10.72 10.81
CA ARG A 111 4.80 -9.91 11.17
C ARG A 111 4.42 -8.71 12.01
N PHE A 112 3.38 -7.98 11.61
CA PHE A 112 2.88 -6.83 12.35
C PHE A 112 2.39 -7.21 13.75
N ALA A 113 1.58 -8.27 13.85
CA ALA A 113 1.09 -8.78 15.13
C ALA A 113 2.22 -9.20 16.08
N ASN A 114 3.25 -9.85 15.55
CA ASN A 114 4.41 -10.26 16.34
C ASN A 114 5.28 -9.08 16.76
N HIS A 115 5.50 -8.08 15.90
CA HIS A 115 6.29 -6.90 16.25
C HIS A 115 5.72 -6.17 17.48
N ASN A 116 4.40 -6.01 17.55
CA ASN A 116 3.73 -5.36 18.70
C ASN A 116 3.77 -6.18 19.99
N ARG A 117 4.04 -7.49 19.90
CA ARG A 117 4.07 -8.40 21.06
C ARG A 117 5.38 -8.34 21.84
N PHE A 118 6.48 -7.90 21.22
CA PHE A 118 7.79 -7.78 21.88
C PHE A 118 7.97 -6.48 22.67
N THR A 119 7.23 -5.42 22.34
CA THR A 119 7.28 -4.12 23.04
C THR A 119 6.55 -4.12 24.39
N ASP A 120 5.64 -5.07 24.63
CA ASP A 120 4.85 -5.14 25.87
C ASP A 120 5.63 -5.80 27.03
N HIS A 121 6.58 -6.70 26.74
CA HIS A 121 7.28 -7.47 27.78
C HIS A 121 8.56 -6.82 28.31
N SER A 122 9.08 -5.76 27.68
CA SER A 122 10.28 -5.04 28.14
C SER A 122 9.98 -3.77 28.96
N SER A 123 8.71 -3.41 29.16
CA SER A 123 8.33 -2.22 29.94
C SER A 123 8.02 -2.51 31.42
N TYR A 124 8.18 -3.77 31.85
CA TYR A 124 7.91 -4.22 33.24
C TYR A 124 9.13 -4.81 33.95
N ALA A 125 10.35 -4.63 33.42
CA ALA A 125 11.59 -5.13 34.00
C ALA A 125 12.55 -3.99 34.33
#